data_AF-A1ATN8-F1
#
_entry.id   AF-A1ATN8-F1
#
_cell.length_a   1.000
_cell.length_b   1.000
_cell.length_c   1.000
_cell.angle_alpha   90.00
_cell.angle_beta   90.00
_cell.angle_gamma   90.00
#
_symmetry.space_group_name_H-M   'P 1'
#
loop_
_entity.id
_entity.type
_entity.pdbx_description
1 polymer ?
#
loop_
_entity_poly.entity_id
_entity_poly.type
_entity_poly.pdbx_seq_one_letter_code
_entity_poly.pdbx_strand_id
1 'polypeptide(L)'
;MKQRTLMVVVLVLLGLLSLACLAGAAERLALKEEIKLHPAPDSKDPYTLFYDIRVKSPGVIRMGVDPFSVSPDKDIPHRLVGIGLLRKGETKVIKQEIGGKEGGKLEYSIDALELERTRGEYRVIVSNFSRKHTLLAKLVVLYPGAEETGAASDSHRSDLSVGEIMVNEQGFLAVELKNVGDAPLPRSVWSKDPDAAMLRLEIDGKKWGASTIWRIDPRHALDRPGGRVIHTVHYRVTRPVKVRAQIDGMGQIREKDERNNIKVMMLHPRQP
;
A
#
# COMPACT_ATOMS: atom_id res chain seq x y z
N MET A 1 -18.05 -38.57 47.21
CA MET A 1 -17.81 -38.94 45.80
C MET A 1 -18.53 -38.06 44.76
N LYS A 2 -19.60 -37.30 45.09
CA LYS A 2 -20.36 -36.52 44.08
C LYS A 2 -19.75 -35.15 43.67
N GLN A 3 -18.81 -34.58 44.42
CA GLN A 3 -18.26 -33.24 44.12
C GLN A 3 -17.07 -33.23 43.15
N ARG A 4 -16.37 -34.35 42.96
CA ARG A 4 -15.23 -34.41 42.02
C ARG A 4 -15.65 -34.53 40.56
N THR A 5 -16.84 -35.06 40.30
CA THR A 5 -17.35 -35.27 38.94
C THR A 5 -17.88 -33.99 38.31
N LEU A 6 -18.42 -33.05 39.10
CA LEU A 6 -18.97 -31.79 38.58
C LEU A 6 -17.86 -30.80 38.15
N MET A 7 -16.71 -30.81 38.81
CA MET A 7 -15.60 -29.90 38.51
C MET A 7 -14.84 -30.30 37.22
N VAL A 8 -14.84 -31.58 36.87
CA VAL A 8 -14.24 -32.08 35.61
C VAL A 8 -15.09 -31.71 34.40
N VAL A 9 -16.42 -31.70 34.52
CA VAL A 9 -17.32 -31.37 33.41
C VAL A 9 -17.26 -29.87 33.06
N VAL A 10 -17.10 -28.98 34.05
CA VAL A 10 -16.97 -27.53 33.79
C VAL A 10 -15.62 -27.18 33.14
N LEU A 11 -14.54 -27.89 33.48
CA LEU A 11 -13.22 -27.70 32.84
C LEU A 11 -13.16 -28.26 31.42
N VAL A 12 -13.92 -29.31 31.09
CA VAL A 12 -14.05 -29.79 29.70
C VAL A 12 -14.93 -28.85 28.86
N LEU A 13 -15.96 -28.23 29.44
CA LEU A 13 -16.76 -27.23 28.73
C LEU A 13 -16.01 -25.89 28.52
N LEU A 14 -15.16 -25.48 29.47
CA LEU A 14 -14.27 -24.31 29.29
C LEU A 14 -13.06 -24.61 28.39
N GLY A 15 -12.61 -25.86 28.32
CA GLY A 15 -11.57 -26.30 27.38
C GLY A 15 -12.04 -26.39 25.93
N LEU A 16 -13.34 -26.62 25.70
CA LEU A 16 -13.97 -26.57 24.37
C LEU A 16 -14.27 -25.15 23.87
N LEU A 17 -14.02 -24.11 24.69
CA LEU A 17 -14.14 -22.70 24.29
C LEU A 17 -12.80 -22.08 23.88
N SER A 18 -11.82 -22.91 23.52
CA SER A 18 -10.52 -22.46 23.02
C SER A 18 -10.26 -23.12 21.66
N LEU A 19 -9.88 -22.29 20.68
CA LEU A 19 -9.66 -22.62 19.27
C LEU A 19 -10.90 -22.58 18.33
N ALA A 20 -11.68 -21.51 18.38
CA ALA A 20 -12.02 -20.85 17.12
C ALA A 20 -10.86 -19.90 16.78
N CYS A 21 -9.75 -20.47 16.32
CA CYS A 21 -8.67 -19.69 15.75
C CYS A 21 -9.28 -18.82 14.65
N LEU A 22 -9.10 -17.51 14.77
CA LEU A 22 -9.33 -16.50 13.74
C LEU A 22 -8.55 -16.86 12.47
N ALA A 23 -9.04 -17.80 11.69
CA ALA A 23 -8.71 -17.92 10.29
C ALA A 23 -9.67 -16.98 9.54
N GLY A 24 -9.53 -15.67 9.77
CA GLY A 24 -9.99 -14.68 8.82
C GLY A 24 -9.13 -14.83 7.58
N ALA A 25 -9.42 -15.82 6.74
CA ALA A 25 -8.84 -15.91 5.42
C ALA A 25 -9.21 -14.62 4.70
N ALA A 26 -8.26 -13.69 4.61
CA ALA A 26 -8.43 -12.44 3.87
C ALA A 26 -8.94 -12.84 2.48
N GLU A 27 -10.19 -12.49 2.18
CA GLU A 27 -10.85 -12.97 0.98
C GLU A 27 -10.15 -12.36 -0.23
N ARG A 28 -9.55 -13.22 -1.05
CA ARG A 28 -8.77 -12.83 -2.22
C ARG A 28 -9.66 -12.80 -3.45
N LEU A 29 -9.68 -11.67 -4.14
CA LEU A 29 -10.23 -11.54 -5.49
C LEU A 29 -9.09 -11.79 -6.49
N ALA A 30 -9.35 -12.66 -7.46
CA ALA A 30 -8.51 -12.85 -8.63
C ALA A 30 -9.41 -13.02 -9.87
N LEU A 31 -9.48 -11.99 -10.70
CA LEU A 31 -10.14 -12.01 -12.01
C LEU A 31 -9.08 -12.18 -13.08
N LYS A 32 -9.25 -13.15 -13.97
CA LYS A 32 -8.36 -13.42 -15.10
C LYS A 32 -9.21 -13.78 -16.30
N GLU A 33 -9.25 -12.90 -17.27
CA GLU A 33 -10.12 -13.04 -18.44
C GLU A 33 -9.31 -12.83 -19.71
N GLU A 34 -9.56 -13.63 -20.73
CA GLU A 34 -9.15 -13.31 -22.09
C GLU A 34 -10.26 -12.51 -22.75
N ILE A 35 -9.93 -11.31 -23.21
CA ILE A 35 -10.90 -10.34 -23.68
C ILE A 35 -10.62 -9.97 -25.13
N LYS A 36 -11.68 -9.72 -25.88
CA LYS A 36 -11.63 -9.19 -27.24
C LYS A 36 -12.16 -7.77 -27.25
N LEU A 37 -11.32 -6.81 -27.64
CA LEU A 37 -11.69 -5.42 -27.79
C LEU A 37 -11.79 -5.07 -29.27
N HIS A 38 -12.99 -4.69 -29.71
CA HIS A 38 -13.23 -4.26 -31.09
C HIS A 38 -12.72 -2.84 -31.32
N PRO A 39 -12.54 -2.42 -32.59
CA PRO A 39 -12.12 -1.06 -32.88
C PRO A 39 -13.12 -0.02 -32.33
N ALA A 40 -12.59 1.10 -31.87
CA ALA A 40 -13.39 2.24 -31.41
C ALA A 40 -14.22 2.81 -32.57
N PRO A 41 -15.52 3.10 -32.36
CA PRO A 41 -16.32 3.79 -33.37
C PRO A 41 -15.75 5.19 -33.69
N ASP A 42 -15.31 5.92 -32.67
CA ASP A 42 -14.70 7.25 -32.80
C ASP A 42 -13.53 7.47 -31.83
N SER A 43 -12.69 8.46 -32.14
CA SER A 43 -11.58 8.95 -31.32
C SER A 43 -11.97 9.38 -29.91
N LYS A 44 -13.22 9.84 -29.71
CA LYS A 44 -13.74 10.28 -28.40
C LYS A 44 -14.56 9.22 -27.67
N ASP A 45 -14.85 8.09 -28.33
CA ASP A 45 -15.70 7.03 -27.80
C ASP A 45 -15.00 5.67 -27.96
N PRO A 46 -14.14 5.28 -27.00
CA PRO A 46 -13.40 4.04 -27.10
C PRO A 46 -14.32 2.83 -26.92
N TYR A 47 -14.04 1.74 -27.62
CA TYR A 47 -14.73 0.47 -27.36
C TYR A 47 -14.38 -0.01 -25.96
N THR A 48 -15.38 -0.21 -25.11
CA THR A 48 -15.16 -0.34 -23.67
C THR A 48 -15.92 -1.52 -23.07
N LEU A 49 -15.23 -2.29 -22.23
CA LEU A 49 -15.79 -3.36 -21.41
C LEU A 49 -15.75 -2.98 -19.93
N PHE A 50 -16.70 -3.49 -19.16
CA PHE A 50 -16.87 -3.19 -17.74
C PHE A 50 -16.92 -4.47 -16.91
N TYR A 51 -16.16 -4.49 -15.81
CA TYR A 51 -16.14 -5.62 -14.86
C TYR A 51 -16.39 -5.09 -13.46
N ASP A 52 -17.51 -5.48 -12.87
CA ASP A 52 -17.82 -5.14 -11.48
C ASP A 52 -17.00 -6.04 -10.54
N ILE A 53 -16.33 -5.42 -9.58
CA ILE A 53 -15.57 -6.12 -8.55
C ILE A 53 -16.00 -5.63 -7.17
N ARG A 54 -15.83 -6.51 -6.17
CA ARG A 54 -16.11 -6.18 -4.78
C ARG A 54 -14.92 -6.54 -3.90
N VAL A 55 -14.51 -5.59 -3.08
CA VAL A 55 -13.48 -5.77 -2.05
C VAL A 55 -14.12 -5.71 -0.66
N LYS A 56 -13.53 -6.41 0.31
CA LYS A 56 -14.12 -6.54 1.66
C LYS A 56 -13.24 -6.01 2.79
N SER A 57 -12.02 -5.57 2.47
CA SER A 57 -11.06 -5.03 3.42
C SER A 57 -10.31 -3.82 2.82
N PRO A 58 -9.52 -3.09 3.60
CA PRO A 58 -8.50 -2.20 3.04
C PRO A 58 -7.43 -3.01 2.30
N GLY A 59 -6.79 -2.42 1.30
CA GLY A 59 -5.74 -3.09 0.53
C GLY A 59 -5.50 -2.48 -0.84
N VAL A 60 -4.73 -3.16 -1.68
CA VAL A 60 -4.39 -2.68 -3.03
C VAL A 60 -5.06 -3.55 -4.08
N ILE A 61 -5.78 -2.90 -4.99
CA ILE A 61 -6.22 -3.50 -6.26
C ILE A 61 -5.07 -3.34 -7.24
N ARG A 62 -4.59 -4.46 -7.80
CA ARG A 62 -3.68 -4.47 -8.94
C ARG A 62 -4.43 -4.92 -10.17
N MET A 63 -4.30 -4.19 -11.25
CA MET A 63 -4.91 -4.58 -12.51
C MET A 63 -3.97 -4.36 -13.67
N GLY A 64 -4.05 -5.27 -14.64
CA GLY A 64 -3.27 -5.24 -15.86
C GLY A 64 -4.13 -5.64 -17.03
N VAL A 65 -3.87 -5.03 -18.17
CA VAL A 65 -4.34 -5.49 -19.46
C VAL A 65 -3.13 -5.72 -20.34
N ASP A 66 -2.89 -6.96 -20.72
CA ASP A 66 -1.74 -7.37 -21.52
C ASP A 66 -2.21 -7.84 -22.91
N PRO A 67 -2.13 -7.00 -23.96
CA PRO A 67 -2.41 -7.39 -25.33
C PRO A 67 -1.45 -8.50 -25.78
N PHE A 68 -2.00 -9.61 -26.29
CA PHE A 68 -1.20 -10.69 -26.87
C PHE A 68 -1.44 -10.84 -28.37
N SER A 69 -2.48 -10.21 -28.93
CA SER A 69 -2.70 -10.14 -30.38
C SER A 69 -3.38 -8.82 -30.77
N VAL A 70 -2.86 -8.16 -31.80
CA VAL A 70 -3.40 -6.92 -32.36
C VAL A 70 -3.57 -7.11 -33.86
N SER A 71 -4.75 -6.81 -34.40
CA SER A 71 -5.04 -6.96 -35.83
C SER A 71 -5.69 -5.71 -36.42
N PRO A 72 -5.14 -5.12 -37.50
CA PRO A 72 -3.90 -5.51 -38.17
C PRO A 72 -2.64 -5.21 -37.32
N ASP A 73 -1.55 -5.97 -37.49
CA ASP A 73 -0.26 -5.70 -36.80
C ASP A 73 0.59 -4.69 -37.60
N LYS A 74 0.02 -3.52 -37.92
CA LYS A 74 0.68 -2.41 -38.62
C LYS A 74 0.15 -1.10 -38.08
N ASP A 75 0.99 -0.06 -38.05
CA ASP A 75 0.60 1.30 -37.63
C ASP A 75 -0.07 1.34 -36.23
N ILE A 76 0.42 0.50 -35.31
CA ILE A 76 -0.14 0.41 -33.96
C ILE A 76 0.11 1.72 -33.22
N PRO A 77 -0.95 2.41 -32.73
CA PRO A 77 -0.80 3.67 -32.03
C PRO A 77 -0.17 3.46 -30.65
N HIS A 78 0.55 4.47 -30.16
CA HIS A 78 1.04 4.52 -28.77
C HIS A 78 -0.09 4.53 -27.74
N ARG A 79 -1.27 5.03 -28.11
CA ARG A 79 -2.49 5.00 -27.29
C ARG A 79 -3.45 3.99 -27.90
N LEU A 80 -3.33 2.74 -27.45
CA LEU A 80 -4.06 1.62 -28.01
C LEU A 80 -5.10 1.12 -27.02
N VAL A 81 -4.67 0.76 -25.81
CA VAL A 81 -5.51 0.16 -24.78
C VAL A 81 -5.40 0.98 -23.50
N GLY A 82 -6.47 1.05 -22.73
CA GLY A 82 -6.43 1.60 -21.39
C GLY A 82 -7.16 0.74 -20.40
N ILE A 83 -6.74 0.86 -19.15
CA ILE A 83 -7.35 0.22 -18.00
C ILE A 83 -7.63 1.28 -16.94
N GLY A 84 -8.82 1.22 -16.33
CA GLY A 84 -9.24 2.22 -15.36
C GLY A 84 -10.13 1.65 -14.28
N LEU A 85 -10.32 2.45 -13.23
CA LEU A 85 -11.11 2.09 -12.06
C LEU A 85 -12.11 3.19 -11.70
N LEU A 86 -13.34 2.77 -11.38
CA LEU A 86 -14.43 3.61 -10.93
C LEU A 86 -15.01 3.04 -9.65
N ARG A 87 -15.58 3.92 -8.84
CA ARG A 87 -16.53 3.52 -7.80
C ARG A 87 -17.85 3.20 -8.48
N LYS A 88 -18.52 2.16 -8.01
CA LYS A 88 -19.82 1.80 -8.56
C LYS A 88 -20.83 2.94 -8.33
N GLY A 89 -21.51 3.35 -9.39
CA GLY A 89 -22.47 4.47 -9.37
C GLY A 89 -21.86 5.85 -9.65
N GLU A 90 -20.53 5.97 -9.71
CA GLU A 90 -19.87 7.19 -10.17
C GLU A 90 -19.62 7.14 -11.70
N THR A 91 -19.60 8.31 -12.33
CA THR A 91 -19.27 8.46 -13.76
C THR A 91 -17.81 8.84 -14.00
N LYS A 92 -17.12 9.31 -12.95
CA LYS A 92 -15.74 9.77 -13.04
C LYS A 92 -14.77 8.62 -12.79
N VAL A 93 -13.81 8.47 -13.69
CA VAL A 93 -12.70 7.54 -13.52
C VAL A 93 -11.78 8.04 -12.41
N ILE A 94 -11.53 7.20 -11.41
CA ILE A 94 -10.67 7.53 -10.26
C ILE A 94 -9.21 7.51 -10.70
N LYS A 95 -8.83 6.47 -11.44
CA LYS A 95 -7.48 6.25 -11.93
C LYS A 95 -7.53 5.50 -13.25
N GLN A 96 -6.67 5.88 -14.18
CA GLN A 96 -6.59 5.27 -15.50
C GLN A 96 -5.14 5.25 -15.97
N GLU A 97 -4.77 4.19 -16.65
CA GLU A 97 -3.54 4.09 -17.43
C GLU A 97 -3.90 3.82 -18.89
N ILE A 98 -3.16 4.43 -19.82
CA ILE A 98 -3.31 4.21 -21.26
C ILE A 98 -1.94 3.81 -21.80
N GLY A 99 -1.87 2.67 -22.46
CA GLY A 99 -0.66 2.16 -23.08
C GLY A 99 -0.85 1.72 -24.53
N GLY A 100 0.26 1.29 -25.12
CA GLY A 100 0.38 0.81 -26.49
C GLY A 100 0.22 -0.71 -26.60
N LYS A 101 1.12 -1.34 -27.35
CA LYS A 101 1.15 -2.80 -27.57
C LYS A 101 1.53 -3.56 -26.30
N GLU A 102 2.28 -2.91 -25.43
CA GLU A 102 2.73 -3.40 -24.12
C GLU A 102 1.63 -3.47 -23.06
N GLY A 103 0.46 -2.90 -23.34
CA GLY A 103 -0.66 -2.91 -22.40
C GLY A 103 -0.61 -1.80 -21.36
N GLY A 104 -1.34 -1.97 -20.27
CA GLY A 104 -1.43 -0.99 -19.20
C GLY A 104 -1.52 -1.67 -17.84
N LYS A 105 -0.88 -1.08 -16.84
CA LYS A 105 -0.90 -1.56 -15.45
C LYS A 105 -1.31 -0.44 -14.52
N LEU A 106 -2.15 -0.78 -13.54
CA LEU A 106 -2.72 0.16 -12.61
C LEU A 106 -2.73 -0.45 -11.21
N GLU A 107 -2.25 0.30 -10.24
CA GLU A 107 -2.41 0.00 -8.81
C GLU A 107 -3.25 1.08 -8.14
N TYR A 108 -4.18 0.67 -7.27
CA TYR A 108 -5.04 1.57 -6.51
C TYR A 108 -5.19 1.09 -5.07
N SER A 109 -4.78 1.94 -4.11
CA SER A 109 -4.90 1.68 -2.67
C SER A 109 -6.28 2.10 -2.16
N ILE A 110 -6.88 1.23 -1.36
CA ILE A 110 -8.17 1.43 -0.70
C ILE A 110 -7.94 1.42 0.80
N ASP A 111 -8.19 2.57 1.44
CA ASP A 111 -8.19 2.68 2.88
C ASP A 111 -9.56 2.29 3.48
N ALA A 112 -9.63 2.22 4.82
CA ALA A 112 -10.86 1.86 5.51
C ALA A 112 -12.00 2.86 5.29
N LEU A 113 -11.68 4.15 5.19
CA LEU A 113 -12.68 5.21 5.02
C LEU A 113 -13.32 5.13 3.63
N GLU A 114 -12.51 4.92 2.59
CA GLU A 114 -12.99 4.70 1.24
C GLU A 114 -13.79 3.40 1.14
N LEU A 115 -13.31 2.31 1.76
CA LEU A 115 -14.02 1.04 1.78
C LEU A 115 -15.42 1.20 2.38
N GLU A 116 -15.55 1.89 3.51
CA GLU A 116 -16.84 2.18 4.16
C GLU A 116 -17.75 3.01 3.25
N ARG A 117 -17.22 4.07 2.64
CA ARG A 117 -17.98 4.95 1.75
C ARG A 117 -18.48 4.23 0.50
N THR A 118 -17.64 3.40 -0.10
CA THR A 118 -17.89 2.72 -1.38
C THR A 118 -18.55 1.35 -1.20
N ARG A 119 -18.61 0.86 0.05
CA ARG A 119 -18.98 -0.53 0.39
C ARG A 119 -18.11 -1.57 -0.33
N GLY A 120 -16.91 -1.14 -0.74
CA GLY A 120 -15.97 -1.92 -1.53
C GLY A 120 -16.43 -2.22 -2.95
N GLU A 121 -17.38 -1.47 -3.50
CA GLU A 121 -17.91 -1.72 -4.84
C GLU A 121 -17.21 -0.86 -5.90
N TYR A 122 -16.57 -1.54 -6.85
CA TYR A 122 -15.80 -0.90 -7.91
C TYR A 122 -16.13 -1.48 -9.28
N ARG A 123 -15.77 -0.75 -10.31
CA ARG A 123 -15.88 -1.15 -11.71
C ARG A 123 -14.55 -0.94 -12.42
N VAL A 124 -14.00 -2.02 -12.96
CA VAL A 124 -12.85 -1.98 -13.84
C VAL A 124 -13.33 -1.67 -15.25
N ILE A 125 -12.68 -0.70 -15.89
CA ILE A 125 -12.86 -0.38 -17.30
C ILE A 125 -11.66 -0.91 -18.07
N VAL A 126 -11.92 -1.58 -19.19
CA VAL A 126 -10.91 -1.81 -20.21
C VAL A 126 -11.38 -1.23 -21.54
N SER A 127 -10.56 -0.39 -22.16
CA SER A 127 -10.93 0.38 -23.33
C SER A 127 -9.92 0.20 -24.46
N ASN A 128 -10.40 0.06 -25.69
CA ASN A 128 -9.60 0.18 -26.91
C ASN A 128 -9.88 1.54 -27.56
N PHE A 129 -8.83 2.34 -27.71
CA PHE A 129 -8.87 3.68 -28.30
C PHE A 129 -8.63 3.67 -29.81
N SER A 130 -8.23 2.53 -30.39
CA SER A 130 -7.92 2.47 -31.81
C SER A 130 -9.16 2.22 -32.66
N ARG A 131 -9.32 3.03 -33.71
CA ARG A 131 -10.39 2.90 -34.70
C ARG A 131 -10.14 1.84 -35.77
N LYS A 132 -8.93 1.27 -35.81
CA LYS A 132 -8.52 0.30 -36.85
C LYS A 132 -8.23 -1.09 -36.29
N HIS A 133 -7.83 -1.16 -35.03
CA HIS A 133 -7.27 -2.37 -34.46
C HIS A 133 -8.29 -3.11 -33.59
N THR A 134 -8.42 -4.42 -33.83
CA THR A 134 -9.03 -5.36 -32.88
C THR A 134 -7.92 -5.94 -32.00
N LEU A 135 -8.17 -6.04 -30.69
CA LEU A 135 -7.23 -6.60 -29.73
C LEU A 135 -7.77 -7.86 -29.09
N LEU A 136 -6.89 -8.83 -28.88
CA LEU A 136 -7.04 -9.85 -27.85
C LEU A 136 -6.04 -9.56 -26.73
N ALA A 137 -6.53 -9.52 -25.50
CA ALA A 137 -5.73 -9.18 -24.33
C ALA A 137 -6.10 -10.05 -23.14
N LYS A 138 -5.15 -10.23 -22.22
CA LYS A 138 -5.41 -10.82 -20.90
C LYS A 138 -5.70 -9.69 -19.91
N LEU A 139 -6.89 -9.67 -19.34
CA LEU A 139 -7.24 -8.84 -18.19
C LEU A 139 -6.91 -9.60 -16.91
N VAL A 140 -6.18 -8.97 -16.00
CA VAL A 140 -5.88 -9.49 -14.68
C VAL A 140 -6.27 -8.45 -13.63
N VAL A 141 -7.04 -8.84 -12.61
CA VAL A 141 -7.36 -8.00 -11.45
C VAL A 141 -7.16 -8.81 -10.17
N LEU A 142 -6.32 -8.32 -9.26
CA LEU A 142 -5.90 -9.04 -8.06
C LEU A 142 -6.12 -8.17 -6.81
N TYR A 143 -6.64 -8.78 -5.74
CA TYR A 143 -6.90 -8.11 -4.46
C TYR A 143 -7.01 -9.13 -3.28
N PRO A 144 -6.66 -8.79 -2.03
CA PRO A 144 -5.71 -7.74 -1.68
C PRO A 144 -4.32 -8.25 -2.08
N GLY A 145 -3.82 -7.79 -3.22
CA GLY A 145 -2.49 -8.11 -3.72
C GLY A 145 -2.08 -9.60 -3.81
N ALA A 146 -2.99 -10.54 -4.01
CA ALA A 146 -2.62 -11.95 -4.21
C ALA A 146 -1.92 -12.11 -5.57
N GLU A 147 -0.61 -12.34 -5.55
CA GLU A 147 0.22 -12.50 -6.75
C GLU A 147 -0.19 -13.76 -7.55
N GLU A 148 -0.32 -13.61 -8.87
CA GLU A 148 0.03 -14.71 -9.77
C GLU A 148 1.55 -14.78 -9.83
N THR A 149 2.09 -15.93 -9.43
CA THR A 149 3.43 -16.40 -9.70
C THR A 149 3.84 -16.14 -11.15
N GLY A 150 4.55 -15.03 -11.37
CA GLY A 150 5.51 -14.86 -12.44
C GLY A 150 6.86 -14.68 -11.77
N ALA A 151 7.69 -15.72 -11.81
CA ALA A 151 9.02 -15.73 -11.22
C ALA A 151 9.90 -14.66 -11.88
N ALA A 152 10.00 -13.48 -11.27
CA ALA A 152 11.16 -12.59 -11.24
C ALA A 152 10.90 -11.39 -10.31
N SER A 153 11.72 -11.27 -9.26
CA SER A 153 11.97 -10.07 -8.43
C SER A 153 10.95 -9.68 -7.34
N ASP A 154 10.79 -10.52 -6.31
CA ASP A 154 10.40 -10.07 -4.96
C ASP A 154 11.62 -9.94 -4.01
N SER A 155 12.82 -9.80 -4.57
CA SER A 155 14.06 -9.64 -3.79
C SER A 155 14.46 -8.18 -3.54
N HIS A 156 13.66 -7.22 -4.01
CA HIS A 156 13.96 -5.79 -3.92
C HIS A 156 12.68 -5.01 -3.57
N ARG A 157 12.41 -4.79 -2.28
CA ARG A 157 11.42 -3.87 -1.73
C ARG A 157 12.07 -2.86 -0.81
N SER A 158 11.53 -1.65 -0.83
CA SER A 158 11.90 -0.61 0.13
C SER A 158 11.38 -1.01 1.52
N ASP A 159 12.08 -0.56 2.57
CA ASP A 159 11.67 -0.84 3.95
C ASP A 159 12.18 0.32 4.80
N LEU A 160 11.37 1.36 4.91
CA LEU A 160 11.57 2.44 5.83
C LEU A 160 11.40 1.89 7.25
N SER A 161 12.16 2.42 8.18
CA SER A 161 12.11 1.97 9.57
C SER A 161 12.54 3.08 10.51
N VAL A 162 12.04 3.02 11.74
CA VAL A 162 12.56 3.83 12.83
C VAL A 162 13.76 3.11 13.43
N GLY A 163 14.95 3.68 13.21
CA GLY A 163 16.23 3.20 13.73
C GLY A 163 16.36 3.47 15.22
N GLU A 164 17.34 4.26 15.64
CA GLU A 164 17.48 4.68 17.04
C GLU A 164 16.64 5.91 17.39
N ILE A 165 16.16 5.95 18.64
CA ILE A 165 15.61 7.14 19.28
C ILE A 165 16.59 7.50 20.38
N MET A 166 17.19 8.69 20.32
CA MET A 166 18.33 9.06 21.16
C MET A 166 18.25 10.51 21.64
N VAL A 167 19.14 10.87 22.56
CA VAL A 167 19.40 12.25 22.96
C VAL A 167 20.74 12.68 22.36
N ASN A 168 20.75 13.74 21.54
CA ASN A 168 21.97 14.23 20.92
C ASN A 168 22.88 14.97 21.91
N GLU A 169 24.03 15.45 21.44
CA GLU A 169 25.03 16.15 22.26
C GLU A 169 24.50 17.41 22.93
N GLN A 170 23.53 18.08 22.30
CA GLN A 170 22.92 19.30 22.79
C GLN A 170 21.74 19.01 23.75
N GLY A 171 21.43 17.74 24.04
CA GLY A 171 20.34 17.34 24.93
C GLY A 171 18.96 17.30 24.26
N PHE A 172 18.90 17.35 22.93
CA PHE A 172 17.65 17.26 22.17
C PHE A 172 17.35 15.83 21.73
N LEU A 173 16.07 15.51 21.64
CA LEU A 173 15.59 14.27 21.01
C LEU A 173 16.06 14.21 19.54
N ALA A 174 16.61 13.08 19.15
CA ALA A 174 16.92 12.77 17.77
C ALA A 174 16.36 11.39 17.40
N VAL A 175 15.87 11.26 16.17
CA VAL A 175 15.32 10.02 15.63
C VAL A 175 16.06 9.68 14.34
N GLU A 176 16.62 8.48 14.29
CA GLU A 176 17.22 7.93 13.09
C GLU A 176 16.14 7.24 12.25
N LEU A 177 16.08 7.57 10.97
CA LEU A 177 15.28 6.84 9.98
C LEU A 177 16.23 6.10 9.05
N LYS A 178 15.81 4.91 8.59
CA LYS A 178 16.60 4.07 7.69
C LYS A 178 15.73 3.47 6.60
N ASN A 179 16.27 3.35 5.39
CA ASN A 179 15.77 2.37 4.43
C ASN A 179 16.57 1.06 4.61
N VAL A 180 16.02 0.11 5.36
CA VAL A 180 16.58 -1.23 5.56
C VAL A 180 16.19 -2.21 4.46
N GLY A 181 15.43 -1.74 3.47
CA GLY A 181 15.01 -2.51 2.31
C GLY A 181 16.15 -2.73 1.33
N ASP A 182 15.91 -3.66 0.41
CA ASP A 182 16.80 -4.00 -0.70
C ASP A 182 16.43 -3.25 -1.99
N ALA A 183 15.46 -2.34 -1.94
CA ALA A 183 15.14 -1.40 -3.02
C ALA A 183 15.14 0.08 -2.61
N PRO A 184 15.27 1.00 -3.57
CA PRO A 184 15.07 2.43 -3.35
C PRO A 184 13.67 2.78 -2.85
N LEU A 185 13.53 3.88 -2.11
CA LEU A 185 12.21 4.40 -1.75
C LEU A 185 11.51 5.03 -2.98
N PRO A 186 10.19 4.92 -3.10
CA PRO A 186 9.47 5.58 -4.19
C PRO A 186 9.58 7.10 -4.07
N ARG A 187 9.73 7.78 -5.22
CA ARG A 187 9.93 9.25 -5.26
C ARG A 187 8.79 10.05 -4.61
N SER A 188 7.59 9.48 -4.56
CA SER A 188 6.42 10.07 -3.89
C SER A 188 6.64 10.36 -2.40
N VAL A 189 7.59 9.68 -1.75
CA VAL A 189 7.96 9.88 -0.35
C VAL A 189 8.45 11.31 -0.06
N TRP A 190 9.08 11.95 -1.05
CA TRP A 190 9.56 13.34 -0.94
C TRP A 190 8.53 14.37 -1.42
N SER A 191 7.25 14.01 -1.48
CA SER A 191 6.19 14.96 -1.78
C SER A 191 6.03 16.03 -0.69
N LYS A 192 5.60 17.22 -1.09
CA LYS A 192 5.19 18.31 -0.19
C LYS A 192 3.74 18.18 0.28
N ASP A 193 3.03 17.17 -0.21
CA ASP A 193 1.63 16.90 0.13
C ASP A 193 1.49 16.66 1.64
N PRO A 194 0.48 17.26 2.32
CA PRO A 194 0.16 16.94 3.71
C PRO A 194 -0.09 15.45 3.97
N ASP A 195 -0.49 14.66 2.97
CA ASP A 195 -0.77 13.23 3.11
C ASP A 195 0.47 12.34 2.84
N ALA A 196 1.62 12.93 2.54
CA ALA A 196 2.87 12.20 2.30
C ALA A 196 3.36 11.43 3.55
N ALA A 197 4.20 10.42 3.33
CA ALA A 197 4.87 9.68 4.38
C ALA A 197 5.60 10.62 5.36
N MET A 198 5.33 10.45 6.66
CA MET A 198 5.77 11.37 7.70
C MET A 198 6.12 10.67 9.00
N LEU A 199 7.10 11.24 9.71
CA LEU A 199 7.45 10.88 11.07
C LEU A 199 6.47 11.55 12.03
N ARG A 200 5.77 10.77 12.84
CA ARG A 200 4.90 11.23 13.94
C ARG A 200 5.54 10.89 15.28
N LEU A 201 5.50 11.84 16.20
CA LEU A 201 6.08 11.71 17.54
C LEU A 201 5.02 11.87 18.61
N GLU A 202 5.07 10.98 19.59
CA GLU A 202 4.34 11.08 20.84
C GLU A 202 5.33 11.05 22.00
N ILE A 203 5.16 11.95 22.96
CA ILE A 203 6.00 12.07 24.17
C ILE A 203 5.09 11.96 25.38
N ASP A 204 5.36 10.99 26.25
CA ASP A 204 4.53 10.61 27.39
C ASP A 204 3.05 10.39 27.00
N GLY A 205 2.84 9.76 25.84
CA GLY A 205 1.51 9.46 25.30
C GLY A 205 0.77 10.64 24.68
N LYS A 206 1.37 11.85 24.66
CA LYS A 206 0.79 13.03 24.01
C LYS A 206 1.39 13.23 22.63
N LYS A 207 0.55 13.47 21.62
CA LYS A 207 1.00 13.87 20.28
C LYS A 207 1.83 15.15 20.38
N TRP A 208 3.07 15.09 19.91
CA TRP A 208 3.99 16.22 19.97
C TRP A 208 4.09 16.94 18.62
N GLY A 209 4.24 16.18 17.54
CA GLY A 209 4.37 16.76 16.20
C GLY A 209 4.54 15.72 15.10
N ALA A 210 4.50 16.21 13.87
CA ALA A 210 4.75 15.41 12.67
C ALA A 210 5.70 16.15 11.71
N SER A 211 6.48 15.41 10.93
CA SER A 211 7.36 15.97 9.91
C SER A 211 7.41 15.05 8.70
N THR A 212 7.13 15.59 7.51
CA THR A 212 7.20 14.85 6.24
C THR A 212 8.65 14.49 5.90
N ILE A 213 8.82 13.39 5.15
CA ILE A 213 10.17 12.94 4.77
C ILE A 213 10.87 13.96 3.87
N TRP A 214 10.15 14.68 3.01
CA TRP A 214 10.67 15.85 2.27
C TRP A 214 11.43 16.84 3.16
N ARG A 215 10.90 17.13 4.36
CA ARG A 215 11.52 18.08 5.30
C ARG A 215 12.68 17.46 6.06
N ILE A 216 12.59 16.16 6.37
CA ILE A 216 13.60 15.44 7.15
C ILE A 216 14.84 15.12 6.30
N ASP A 217 14.64 14.71 5.06
CA ASP A 217 15.67 14.22 4.15
C ASP A 217 15.63 14.93 2.78
N PRO A 218 15.93 16.24 2.73
CA PRO A 218 15.91 17.01 1.48
C PRO A 218 17.02 16.60 0.49
N ARG A 219 17.99 15.80 0.93
CA ARG A 219 19.10 15.28 0.12
C ARG A 219 18.88 13.84 -0.36
N HIS A 220 17.74 13.24 -0.01
CA HIS A 220 17.35 11.90 -0.44
C HIS A 220 18.35 10.81 0.01
N ALA A 221 18.94 10.97 1.20
CA ALA A 221 19.83 9.98 1.80
C ALA A 221 19.12 8.63 2.04
N LEU A 222 17.79 8.62 2.22
CA LEU A 222 16.98 7.41 2.38
C LEU A 222 16.64 6.70 1.06
N ASP A 223 16.95 7.31 -0.09
CA ASP A 223 16.66 6.76 -1.42
C ASP A 223 17.39 5.45 -1.69
N ARG A 224 18.58 5.24 -1.12
CA ARG A 224 19.34 4.01 -1.36
C ARG A 224 19.07 2.97 -0.27
N PRO A 225 19.08 1.66 -0.60
CA PRO A 225 19.21 0.60 0.39
C PRO A 225 20.33 0.88 1.40
N GLY A 226 20.03 0.78 2.69
CA GLY A 226 20.95 1.11 3.80
C GLY A 226 21.11 2.62 4.06
N GLY A 227 20.39 3.46 3.31
CA GLY A 227 20.34 4.91 3.50
C GLY A 227 19.80 5.28 4.88
N ARG A 228 20.32 6.37 5.44
CA ARG A 228 20.01 6.80 6.82
C ARG A 228 20.06 8.31 6.98
N VAL A 229 19.18 8.81 7.84
CA VAL A 229 19.11 10.23 8.21
C VAL A 229 18.78 10.35 9.69
N ILE A 230 19.39 11.33 10.36
CA ILE A 230 19.08 11.66 11.76
C ILE A 230 18.26 12.96 11.76
N HIS A 231 17.03 12.88 12.24
CA HIS A 231 16.16 14.02 12.44
C HIS A 231 16.28 14.52 13.88
N THR A 232 16.83 15.71 14.07
CA THR A 232 16.81 16.38 15.37
C THR A 232 15.48 17.07 15.58
N VAL A 233 14.86 16.75 16.70
CA VAL A 233 13.58 17.28 17.14
C VAL A 233 13.84 18.38 18.15
N HIS A 234 13.15 19.53 18.04
CA HIS A 234 13.27 20.65 18.98
C HIS A 234 12.59 20.36 20.34
N TYR A 235 12.90 19.21 20.94
CA TYR A 235 12.44 18.79 22.25
C TYR A 235 13.66 18.46 23.13
N ARG A 236 13.87 19.23 24.20
CA ARG A 236 14.99 19.02 25.12
C ARG A 236 14.59 18.00 26.19
N VAL A 237 15.37 16.93 26.34
CA VAL A 237 15.12 15.86 27.32
C VAL A 237 15.73 16.25 28.66
N THR A 238 14.93 16.84 29.55
CA THR A 238 15.36 17.30 30.89
C THR A 238 14.96 16.37 32.04
N ARG A 239 14.08 15.41 31.77
CA ARG A 239 13.70 14.31 32.67
C ARG A 239 13.51 13.02 31.87
N PRO A 240 13.39 11.85 32.53
CA PRO A 240 12.99 10.64 31.83
C PRO A 240 11.65 10.82 31.11
N VAL A 241 11.58 10.40 29.84
CA VAL A 241 10.40 10.55 28.97
C VAL A 241 10.22 9.31 28.10
N LYS A 242 8.97 8.89 27.92
CA LYS A 242 8.63 7.82 26.97
C LYS A 242 8.35 8.44 25.62
N VAL A 243 9.14 8.08 24.62
CA VAL A 243 8.98 8.56 23.23
C VAL A 243 8.48 7.42 22.36
N ARG A 244 7.43 7.66 21.60
CA ARG A 244 6.97 6.80 20.51
C ARG A 244 7.16 7.55 19.19
N ALA A 245 7.93 6.95 18.30
CA ALA A 245 8.12 7.41 16.94
C ALA A 245 7.44 6.44 15.97
N GLN A 246 6.71 6.99 15.01
CA GLN A 246 6.08 6.23 13.95
C GLN A 246 6.36 6.90 12.61
N ILE A 247 7.01 6.18 11.70
CA ILE A 247 7.19 6.59 10.31
C ILE A 247 6.08 5.94 9.46
N ASP A 248 5.72 6.61 8.37
CA ASP A 248 4.69 6.18 7.42
C ASP A 248 3.40 5.60 8.04
N GLY A 249 2.88 6.23 9.10
CA GLY A 249 1.70 5.71 9.80
C GLY A 249 0.40 5.64 8.97
N MET A 250 0.42 6.12 7.73
CA MET A 250 -0.70 6.05 6.77
C MET A 250 -0.47 5.02 5.65
N GLY A 251 0.65 4.26 5.67
CA GLY A 251 0.97 3.24 4.67
C GLY A 251 1.07 3.78 3.24
N GLN A 252 1.73 4.92 3.07
CA GLN A 252 1.96 5.53 1.75
C GLN A 252 3.03 4.79 0.95
N ILE A 253 3.88 4.03 1.64
CA ILE A 253 4.95 3.21 1.08
C ILE A 253 4.54 1.75 1.27
N ARG A 254 4.75 0.94 0.24
CA ARG A 254 4.60 -0.51 0.38
C ARG A 254 5.92 -1.09 0.85
N GLU A 255 5.97 -1.50 2.10
CA GLU A 255 7.23 -1.84 2.76
C GLU A 255 7.40 -3.35 2.88
N LYS A 256 8.64 -3.78 3.19
CA LYS A 256 8.93 -5.20 3.48
C LYS A 256 8.40 -5.59 4.85
N ASP A 257 8.53 -4.72 5.86
CA ASP A 257 8.05 -4.97 7.22
C ASP A 257 7.46 -3.73 7.89
N GLU A 258 6.14 -3.54 7.79
CA GLU A 258 5.40 -2.46 8.46
C GLU A 258 5.57 -2.39 9.99
N ARG A 259 6.08 -3.43 10.64
CA ARG A 259 6.25 -3.46 12.11
C ARG A 259 7.47 -2.69 12.57
N ASN A 260 8.47 -2.50 11.70
CA ASN A 260 9.69 -1.73 12.00
C ASN A 260 9.45 -0.20 11.92
N ASN A 261 8.26 0.20 11.44
CA ASN A 261 7.85 1.60 11.30
C ASN A 261 7.52 2.27 12.64
N ILE A 262 7.41 1.51 13.72
CA ILE A 262 7.09 2.02 15.05
C ILE A 262 8.19 1.64 16.02
N LYS A 263 8.69 2.62 16.78
CA LYS A 263 9.59 2.36 17.91
C LYS A 263 9.18 3.17 19.13
N VAL A 264 9.28 2.53 20.29
CA VAL A 264 9.01 3.12 21.59
C VAL A 264 10.28 3.01 22.43
N MET A 265 10.72 4.11 23.03
CA MET A 265 11.92 4.17 23.84
C MET A 265 11.70 5.02 25.09
N MET A 266 12.26 4.60 26.23
CA MET A 266 12.42 5.46 27.39
C MET A 266 13.75 6.20 27.28
N LEU A 267 13.70 7.52 27.14
CA LEU A 267 14.90 8.35 27.12
C LEU A 267 15.16 8.93 28.49
N HIS A 268 16.43 9.02 28.85
CA HIS A 268 16.89 9.72 30.04
C HIS A 268 17.62 11.00 29.61
N PRO A 269 17.63 12.03 30.46
CA PRO A 269 18.48 13.20 30.22
C PRO A 269 19.93 12.77 30.10
N ARG A 270 20.69 13.50 29.29
CA ARG A 270 22.15 13.33 29.28
C ARG A 270 22.66 13.62 30.69
N GLN A 271 23.44 12.70 31.26
CA GLN A 271 24.16 12.97 32.51
C GLN A 271 25.21 14.06 32.23
N PRO A 272 25.38 15.02 33.15
CA PRO A 272 26.37 16.09 33.01
C PRO A 272 27.80 15.53 32.94
#